data_AF-A0A7X7NNF8-F1
#
_entry.id   AF-A0A7X7NNF8-F1
#
_cell.length_a   1.000
_cell.length_b   1.000
_cell.length_c   1.000
_cell.angle_alpha   90.00
_cell.angle_beta   90.00
_cell.angle_gamma   90.00
#
_symmetry.space_group_name_H-M   'P 1'
#
loop_
_entity.id
_entity.type
_entity.pdbx_description
1 polymer ?
#
loop_
_entity_poly.entity_id
_entity_poly.type
_entity_poly.pdbx_seq_one_letter_code
_entity_poly.pdbx_strand_id
1 'polypeptide(L)'
;DPSAPYVVATLHRPGNVDDPADVAELVEAVHAVADQVPVLIPLHPRGRGRLEAAGFLDHPQLAVIDPLGYVEFLALVKGAAAVVTDSGGVQEETTVMGVPCLTLRPNTERPVTITHGTNQLVARDTLPGAVAAVLAAGRQDTWLVPPLWDGHAGERIAAVLVSHLGLPPQAS
;
A
#
# COMPACT_ATOMS: atom_id res chain seq x y z
N ASP A 1 20.48 6.20 4.80
CA ASP A 1 20.34 7.64 4.54
C ASP A 1 18.84 7.96 4.54
N PRO A 2 18.34 8.79 5.46
CA PRO A 2 16.92 9.11 5.54
C PRO A 2 16.39 9.91 4.32
N SER A 3 17.26 10.43 3.46
CA SER A 3 16.90 11.10 2.21
C SER A 3 16.89 10.19 0.98
N ALA A 4 17.41 8.96 1.11
CA ALA A 4 17.41 8.00 0.01
C ALA A 4 16.00 7.42 -0.21
N PRO A 5 15.60 7.19 -1.48
CA PRO A 5 14.31 6.61 -1.79
C PRO A 5 14.22 5.17 -1.25
N TYR A 6 13.03 4.79 -0.81
CA TYR A 6 12.70 3.44 -0.40
C TYR A 6 11.28 3.07 -0.83
N VAL A 7 11.02 1.76 -0.92
CA VAL A 7 9.69 1.20 -1.16
C VAL A 7 9.16 0.60 0.12
N VAL A 8 7.86 0.77 0.38
CA VAL A 8 7.16 0.05 1.46
C VAL A 8 6.37 -1.08 0.85
N ALA A 9 6.48 -2.28 1.40
CA ALA A 9 5.67 -3.42 1.01
C ALA A 9 4.72 -3.84 2.14
N THR A 10 3.50 -4.24 1.80
CA THR A 10 2.58 -4.93 2.73
C THR A 10 1.92 -6.11 2.02
N LEU A 11 2.14 -7.32 2.52
CA LEU A 11 1.72 -8.58 1.88
C LEU A 11 1.07 -9.48 2.91
N HIS A 12 -0.20 -9.82 2.73
CA HIS A 12 -0.94 -10.62 3.71
C HIS A 12 -2.18 -11.33 3.15
N ARG A 13 -2.55 -11.10 1.88
CA ARG A 13 -3.73 -11.72 1.28
C ARG A 13 -3.45 -13.19 0.94
N PRO A 14 -4.44 -14.10 1.14
CA PRO A 14 -4.31 -15.52 0.81
C PRO A 14 -3.68 -15.83 -0.55
N GLY A 15 -4.13 -15.15 -1.61
CA GLY A 15 -3.62 -15.36 -2.97
C GLY A 15 -2.17 -14.97 -3.20
N ASN A 16 -1.48 -14.41 -2.19
CA ASN A 16 -0.06 -14.12 -2.23
C ASN A 16 0.75 -14.95 -1.22
N VAL A 17 0.14 -15.37 -0.10
CA VAL A 17 0.91 -15.91 1.03
C VAL A 17 0.49 -17.31 1.51
N ASP A 18 -0.53 -17.91 0.89
CA ASP A 18 -1.01 -19.24 1.30
C ASP A 18 -0.46 -20.41 0.46
N ASP A 19 -0.29 -20.24 -0.85
CA ASP A 19 0.24 -21.28 -1.74
C ASP A 19 1.78 -21.16 -1.90
N PRO A 20 2.55 -22.25 -1.79
CA PRO A 20 4.01 -22.20 -1.93
C PRO A 20 4.53 -21.70 -3.27
N ALA A 21 3.85 -22.00 -4.39
CA ALA A 21 4.27 -21.54 -5.70
C ALA A 21 4.04 -20.02 -5.84
N ASP A 22 2.88 -19.54 -5.38
CA ASP A 22 2.60 -18.11 -5.32
C ASP A 22 3.60 -17.34 -4.44
N VAL A 23 3.96 -17.93 -3.30
CA VAL A 23 4.96 -17.36 -2.38
C VAL A 23 6.34 -17.28 -3.02
N ALA A 24 6.77 -18.32 -3.73
CA ALA A 24 8.07 -18.34 -4.40
C ALA A 24 8.16 -17.23 -5.47
N GLU A 25 7.16 -17.12 -6.34
CA GLU A 25 7.09 -16.05 -7.34
C GLU A 25 7.05 -14.66 -6.71
N LEU A 26 6.35 -14.51 -5.57
CA LEU A 26 6.28 -13.26 -4.84
C LEU A 26 7.63 -12.86 -4.25
N VAL A 27 8.37 -13.83 -3.67
CA VAL A 27 9.72 -13.60 -3.15
C VAL A 27 10.64 -13.14 -4.26
N GLU A 28 10.66 -13.84 -5.39
CA GLU A 28 11.48 -13.46 -6.56
C GLU A 28 11.15 -12.04 -7.04
N ALA A 29 9.87 -11.70 -7.17
CA ALA A 29 9.44 -10.38 -7.61
C ALA A 29 9.86 -9.27 -6.62
N VAL A 30 9.72 -9.51 -5.31
CA VAL A 30 10.10 -8.52 -4.29
C VAL A 30 11.62 -8.40 -4.16
N HIS A 31 12.38 -9.48 -4.31
CA HIS A 31 13.84 -9.44 -4.37
C HIS A 31 14.31 -8.64 -5.58
N ALA A 32 13.71 -8.84 -6.76
CA ALA A 32 14.03 -8.06 -7.95
C ALA A 32 13.67 -6.56 -7.82
N VAL A 33 12.72 -6.20 -6.95
CA VAL A 33 12.50 -4.81 -6.54
C VAL A 33 13.61 -4.35 -5.59
N ALA A 34 13.97 -5.19 -4.62
CA ALA A 34 14.98 -4.88 -3.62
C ALA A 34 16.40 -4.72 -4.23
N ASP A 35 16.68 -5.35 -5.37
CA ASP A 35 17.89 -5.12 -6.19
C ASP A 35 18.02 -3.67 -6.70
N GLN A 36 16.89 -2.94 -6.78
CA GLN A 36 16.83 -1.59 -7.33
C GLN A 36 16.78 -0.52 -6.24
N VAL A 37 16.11 -0.82 -5.12
CA VAL A 37 15.78 0.15 -4.07
C VAL A 37 15.52 -0.58 -2.75
N PRO A 38 15.92 -0.03 -1.58
CA PRO A 38 15.58 -0.63 -0.30
C PRO A 38 14.07 -0.84 -0.13
N VAL A 39 13.68 -2.02 0.35
CA VAL A 39 12.29 -2.40 0.62
C VAL A 39 12.09 -2.55 2.13
N LEU A 40 11.14 -1.82 2.69
CA LEU A 40 10.73 -1.96 4.09
C LEU A 40 9.36 -2.65 4.16
N ILE A 41 9.25 -3.67 5.00
CA ILE A 41 8.01 -4.42 5.17
C ILE A 41 7.68 -4.65 6.65
N PRO A 42 6.66 -3.97 7.19
CA PRO A 42 6.01 -4.36 8.44
C PRO A 42 5.27 -5.68 8.20
N LEU A 43 5.94 -6.79 8.43
CA LEU A 43 5.45 -8.09 7.99
C LEU A 43 4.32 -8.58 8.90
N HIS A 44 3.15 -8.78 8.31
CA HIS A 44 1.99 -9.29 9.01
C HIS A 44 2.22 -10.75 9.49
N PRO A 45 1.71 -11.17 10.67
CA PRO A 45 1.91 -12.53 11.17
C PRO A 45 1.42 -13.63 10.22
N ARG A 46 0.33 -13.37 9.49
CA ARG A 46 -0.17 -14.27 8.44
C ARG A 46 0.81 -14.34 7.28
N GLY A 47 1.20 -15.56 6.90
CA GLY A 47 2.09 -15.79 5.76
C GLY A 47 3.58 -15.70 6.10
N ARG A 48 3.94 -15.10 7.24
CA ARG A 48 5.32 -14.91 7.69
C ARG A 48 6.15 -16.19 7.62
N GLY A 49 5.70 -17.28 8.24
CA GLY A 49 6.46 -18.52 8.26
C GLY A 49 6.70 -19.13 6.87
N ARG A 50 5.78 -18.94 5.91
CA ARG A 50 5.97 -19.39 4.52
C ARG A 50 6.93 -18.50 3.76
N LEU A 51 6.81 -17.19 3.92
CA LEU A 51 7.73 -16.22 3.34
C LEU A 51 9.16 -16.46 3.85
N GLU A 52 9.33 -16.64 5.15
CA GLU A 52 10.62 -16.98 5.77
C GLU A 52 11.18 -18.30 5.22
N ALA A 53 10.35 -19.34 5.13
CA ALA A 53 10.76 -20.64 4.57
C ALA A 53 11.13 -20.56 3.07
N ALA A 54 10.59 -19.59 2.35
CA ALA A 54 10.90 -19.32 0.94
C ALA A 54 12.09 -18.36 0.74
N GLY A 55 12.81 -18.00 1.80
CA GLY A 55 14.00 -17.13 1.71
C GLY A 55 13.67 -15.64 1.58
N PHE A 56 12.45 -15.22 1.91
CA PHE A 56 12.05 -13.80 1.78
C PHE A 56 12.97 -12.85 2.54
N LEU A 57 13.52 -13.28 3.68
CA LEU A 57 14.41 -12.49 4.54
C LEU A 57 15.87 -12.44 4.04
N ASP A 58 16.23 -13.20 3.01
CA ASP A 58 17.63 -13.43 2.66
C ASP A 58 18.25 -12.28 1.86
N HIS A 59 17.43 -11.30 1.43
CA HIS A 59 17.89 -10.19 0.60
C HIS A 59 18.42 -9.02 1.42
N PRO A 60 19.66 -8.53 1.16
CA PRO A 60 20.32 -7.52 2.00
C PRO A 60 19.67 -6.14 1.99
N GLN A 61 18.91 -5.81 0.95
CA GLN A 61 18.16 -4.55 0.85
C GLN A 61 16.68 -4.68 1.26
N LEU A 62 16.28 -5.84 1.79
CA LEU A 62 14.94 -6.08 2.30
C LEU A 62 14.97 -6.04 3.83
N ALA A 63 14.31 -5.04 4.40
CA ALA A 63 14.21 -4.86 5.84
C ALA A 63 12.81 -5.25 6.32
N VAL A 64 12.72 -6.42 6.97
CA VAL A 64 11.52 -6.81 7.70
C VAL A 64 11.52 -6.17 9.06
N ILE A 65 10.48 -5.41 9.37
CA ILE A 65 10.29 -4.73 10.64
C ILE A 65 9.06 -5.26 11.36
N ASP A 66 8.98 -4.99 12.66
CA ASP A 66 7.80 -5.31 13.44
C ASP A 66 6.57 -4.51 12.96
N PRO A 67 5.35 -5.05 13.11
CA PRO A 67 4.13 -4.31 12.83
C PRO A 67 4.12 -2.96 13.56
N LEU A 68 3.83 -1.89 12.82
CA LEU A 68 3.83 -0.52 13.33
C LEU A 68 2.44 -0.10 13.82
N GLY A 69 2.40 0.88 14.73
CA GLY A 69 1.17 1.61 15.02
C GLY A 69 0.68 2.37 13.78
N TYR A 70 -0.62 2.63 13.70
CA TYR A 70 -1.23 3.22 12.50
C TYR A 70 -0.57 4.54 12.06
N VAL A 71 -0.31 5.45 13.00
CA VAL A 71 0.32 6.75 12.69
C VAL A 71 1.76 6.59 12.19
N GLU A 72 2.52 5.67 12.78
CA GLU A 72 3.90 5.37 12.38
C GLU A 72 3.94 4.73 10.99
N PHE A 73 3.02 3.82 10.73
CA PHE A 73 2.84 3.21 9.42
C PHE A 73 2.49 4.25 8.34
N LEU A 74 1.55 5.17 8.62
CA LEU A 74 1.23 6.25 7.70
C LEU A 74 2.42 7.18 7.46
N ALA A 75 3.23 7.48 8.49
CA ALA A 75 4.43 8.29 8.33
C ALA A 75 5.46 7.58 7.42
N LEU A 76 5.65 6.27 7.60
CA LEU A 76 6.49 5.44 6.73
C LEU A 76 5.97 5.44 5.29
N VAL A 77 4.68 5.19 5.06
CA VAL A 77 4.08 5.21 3.73
C VAL A 77 4.20 6.59 3.09
N LYS A 78 3.93 7.66 3.84
CA LYS A 78 4.00 9.04 3.36
C LYS A 78 5.41 9.43 2.91
N GLY A 79 6.46 8.80 3.44
CA GLY A 79 7.85 9.03 3.03
C GLY A 79 8.32 8.14 1.86
N ALA A 80 7.56 7.10 1.50
CA ALA A 80 7.97 6.12 0.50
C ALA A 80 7.98 6.71 -0.93
N ALA A 81 8.90 6.22 -1.75
CA ALA A 81 8.92 6.51 -3.18
C ALA A 81 7.77 5.78 -3.91
N ALA A 82 7.46 4.57 -3.47
CA ALA A 82 6.30 3.79 -3.89
C ALA A 82 5.85 2.83 -2.79
N VAL A 83 4.61 2.36 -2.88
CA VAL A 83 4.08 1.28 -2.06
C VAL A 83 3.72 0.09 -2.93
N VAL A 84 4.14 -1.10 -2.52
CA VAL A 84 3.70 -2.38 -3.11
C VAL A 84 2.76 -3.06 -2.11
N THR A 85 1.52 -3.33 -2.48
CA THR A 85 0.52 -3.79 -1.50
C THR A 85 -0.48 -4.79 -2.05
N ASP A 86 -1.06 -5.59 -1.18
CA ASP A 86 -2.31 -6.33 -1.42
C ASP A 86 -3.46 -5.90 -0.47
N SER A 87 -3.22 -4.86 0.33
CA SER A 87 -4.18 -4.28 1.25
C SER A 87 -5.16 -3.36 0.54
N GLY A 88 -6.44 -3.49 0.87
CA GLY A 88 -7.48 -2.57 0.37
C GLY A 88 -7.34 -1.18 0.99
N GLY A 89 -7.12 -1.10 2.32
CA GLY A 89 -6.99 0.17 3.03
C GLY A 89 -5.78 0.97 2.57
N VAL A 90 -4.64 0.30 2.38
CA VAL A 90 -3.40 0.97 1.92
C VAL A 90 -3.57 1.58 0.52
N GLN A 91 -4.38 0.98 -0.36
CA GLN A 91 -4.70 1.59 -1.66
C GLN A 91 -5.43 2.92 -1.52
N GLU A 92 -6.34 3.03 -0.54
CA GLU A 92 -7.08 4.27 -0.26
C GLU A 92 -6.16 5.30 0.42
N GLU A 93 -5.38 4.88 1.41
CA GLU A 93 -4.44 5.72 2.17
C GLU A 93 -3.37 6.34 1.26
N THR A 94 -2.75 5.54 0.39
CA THR A 94 -1.74 6.02 -0.58
C THR A 94 -2.32 7.00 -1.59
N THR A 95 -3.56 6.78 -2.03
CA THR A 95 -4.28 7.70 -2.91
C THR A 95 -4.51 9.05 -2.23
N VAL A 96 -4.93 9.08 -0.96
CA VAL A 96 -5.10 10.35 -0.22
C VAL A 96 -3.75 11.06 -0.04
N MET A 97 -2.67 10.30 0.15
CA MET A 97 -1.33 10.86 0.41
C MET A 97 -0.50 11.20 -0.83
N GLY A 98 -0.97 10.85 -2.04
CA GLY A 98 -0.21 11.09 -3.26
C GLY A 98 0.98 10.17 -3.45
N VAL A 99 0.97 9.01 -2.79
CA VAL A 99 2.05 8.03 -2.86
C VAL A 99 1.72 7.03 -3.97
N PRO A 100 2.60 6.80 -4.96
CA PRO A 100 2.40 5.77 -5.97
C PRO A 100 2.14 4.40 -5.34
N CYS A 101 1.11 3.70 -5.80
CA CYS A 101 0.68 2.42 -5.24
C CYS A 101 0.63 1.35 -6.33
N LEU A 102 1.30 0.23 -6.10
CA LEU A 102 1.36 -0.92 -6.99
C LEU A 102 0.69 -2.09 -6.27
N THR A 103 -0.54 -2.39 -6.67
CA THR A 103 -1.35 -3.44 -6.05
C THR A 103 -1.07 -4.79 -6.70
N LEU A 104 -0.49 -5.73 -5.94
CA LEU A 104 -0.24 -7.12 -6.34
C LEU A 104 -1.49 -7.98 -6.17
N ARG A 105 -2.52 -7.68 -6.96
CA ARG A 105 -3.77 -8.45 -7.02
C ARG A 105 -4.28 -8.47 -8.46
N PRO A 106 -5.00 -9.53 -8.88
CA PRO A 106 -5.63 -9.56 -10.20
C PRO A 106 -6.79 -8.57 -10.34
N ASN A 107 -7.35 -8.09 -9.23
CA ASN A 107 -8.43 -7.11 -9.18
C ASN A 107 -8.44 -6.37 -7.83
N THR A 108 -9.21 -5.28 -7.77
CA THR A 108 -9.44 -4.52 -6.54
C THR A 108 -10.90 -4.09 -6.40
N GLU A 109 -11.40 -4.11 -5.18
CA GLU A 109 -12.67 -3.52 -4.74
C GLU A 109 -12.63 -1.98 -4.68
N ARG A 110 -11.45 -1.37 -4.93
CA ARG A 110 -11.21 0.07 -4.91
C ARG A 110 -10.85 0.61 -6.30
N PRO A 111 -11.62 0.38 -7.38
CA PRO A 111 -11.25 0.83 -8.73
C PRO A 111 -11.08 2.36 -8.84
N VAL A 112 -11.65 3.13 -7.91
CA VAL A 112 -11.48 4.57 -7.83
C VAL A 112 -10.04 4.99 -7.53
N THR A 113 -9.26 4.18 -6.81
CA THR A 113 -7.85 4.47 -6.53
C THR A 113 -6.97 4.33 -7.78
N ILE A 114 -7.45 3.60 -8.80
CA ILE A 114 -6.79 3.47 -10.10
C ILE A 114 -7.23 4.60 -11.03
N THR A 115 -8.55 4.81 -11.15
CA THR A 115 -9.10 5.79 -12.11
C THR A 115 -8.92 7.24 -11.68
N HIS A 116 -8.89 7.50 -10.37
CA HIS A 116 -8.84 8.84 -9.77
C HIS A 116 -7.88 8.88 -8.57
N GLY A 117 -6.82 8.08 -8.62
CA GLY A 117 -5.84 8.00 -7.53
C GLY A 117 -4.45 7.67 -8.03
N THR A 118 -3.66 7.05 -7.15
CA THR A 118 -2.23 6.76 -7.40
C THR A 118 -1.96 5.28 -7.65
N ASN A 119 -3.01 4.46 -7.71
CA ASN A 119 -2.90 3.01 -7.70
C ASN A 119 -2.84 2.42 -9.12
N GLN A 120 -2.12 1.31 -9.26
CA GLN A 120 -2.08 0.48 -10.44
C GLN A 120 -2.10 -0.99 -10.02
N LEU A 121 -2.87 -1.83 -10.71
CA LEU A 121 -2.76 -3.28 -10.56
C LEU A 121 -1.54 -3.78 -11.32
N VAL A 122 -0.73 -4.60 -10.67
CA VAL A 122 0.49 -5.19 -11.24
C VAL A 122 0.50 -6.69 -10.97
N ALA A 123 1.13 -7.43 -11.89
CA ALA A 123 1.47 -8.83 -11.70
C ALA A 123 2.92 -8.97 -11.21
N ARG A 124 3.25 -10.11 -10.60
CA ARG A 124 4.57 -10.37 -9.97
C ARG A 124 5.73 -10.20 -10.96
N ASP A 125 5.56 -10.71 -12.18
CA ASP A 125 6.53 -10.62 -13.28
C ASP A 125 6.76 -9.18 -13.76
N THR A 126 5.71 -8.34 -13.76
CA THR A 126 5.79 -6.93 -14.17
C THR A 126 6.19 -5.97 -13.04
N LEU A 127 6.15 -6.42 -11.78
CA LEU A 127 6.36 -5.58 -10.60
C LEU A 127 7.71 -4.85 -10.63
N PRO A 128 8.86 -5.49 -10.91
CA PRO A 128 10.15 -4.80 -10.90
C PRO A 128 10.21 -3.66 -11.91
N GLY A 129 9.64 -3.86 -13.10
CA GLY A 129 9.57 -2.84 -14.14
C GLY A 129 8.63 -1.69 -13.79
N ALA A 130 7.50 -1.99 -13.14
CA ALA A 130 6.57 -0.97 -12.65
C ALA A 130 7.20 -0.10 -11.56
N VAL A 131 7.95 -0.70 -10.63
CA VAL A 131 8.72 0.05 -9.62
C VAL A 131 9.78 0.92 -10.29
N ALA A 132 10.57 0.38 -11.22
CA ALA A 132 11.58 1.15 -11.96
C ALA A 132 10.97 2.39 -12.62
N ALA A 133 9.81 2.24 -13.26
CA ALA A 133 9.12 3.34 -13.92
C ALA A 133 8.66 4.42 -12.93
N VAL A 134 8.11 4.03 -11.78
CA VAL A 134 7.71 4.96 -10.71
C VAL A 134 8.92 5.71 -10.14
N LEU A 135 10.02 5.00 -9.87
CA LEU A 135 11.26 5.60 -9.36
C LEU A 135 11.84 6.60 -10.35
N ALA A 136 11.84 6.28 -11.65
CA ALA A 136 12.33 7.16 -12.70
C ALA A 136 11.45 8.41 -12.90
N ALA A 137 10.12 8.27 -12.76
CA ALA A 137 9.19 9.38 -12.85
C ALA A 137 9.27 10.32 -11.62
N GLY A 138 9.65 9.77 -10.46
CA GLY A 138 9.65 10.50 -9.20
C GLY A 138 8.24 10.80 -8.67
N ARG A 139 8.18 11.29 -7.43
CA ARG A 139 6.91 11.68 -6.81
C ARG A 139 6.35 12.91 -7.51
N GLN A 140 5.06 12.86 -7.84
CA GLN A 140 4.32 13.99 -8.40
C GLN A 140 3.85 14.93 -7.29
N ASP A 141 3.94 16.24 -7.50
CA ASP A 141 3.43 17.25 -6.57
C ASP A 141 1.90 17.34 -6.57
N THR A 142 1.28 16.86 -7.65
CA THR A 142 -0.17 16.87 -7.85
C THR A 142 -0.64 15.50 -8.32
N TRP A 143 -1.75 15.02 -7.75
CA TRP A 143 -2.40 13.78 -8.15
C TRP A 143 -3.92 13.95 -8.04
N LEU A 144 -4.66 13.03 -8.64
CA LEU A 144 -6.11 13.00 -8.51
C LEU A 144 -6.48 12.44 -7.13
N VAL A 145 -7.39 13.13 -6.46
CA VAL A 145 -8.04 12.65 -5.24
C VAL A 145 -9.52 12.41 -5.57
N PRO A 146 -10.09 11.24 -5.25
CA PRO A 146 -11.49 10.97 -5.53
C PRO A 146 -12.41 12.02 -4.91
N PRO A 147 -13.53 12.39 -5.57
CA PRO A 147 -14.49 13.31 -5.00
C PRO A 147 -14.94 12.87 -3.61
N LEU A 148 -15.13 13.83 -2.70
CA LEU A 148 -15.54 13.62 -1.32
C LEU A 148 -14.52 12.90 -0.42
N TRP A 149 -13.27 12.72 -0.85
CA TRP A 149 -12.16 12.28 0.00
C TRP A 149 -11.47 13.49 0.64
N ASP A 150 -12.28 14.37 1.23
CA ASP A 150 -11.92 15.68 1.77
C ASP A 150 -11.72 15.67 3.30
N GLY A 151 -11.82 14.51 3.94
CA GLY A 151 -11.75 14.38 5.40
C GLY A 151 -13.07 14.66 6.14
N HIS A 152 -14.13 15.08 5.45
CA HIS A 152 -15.42 15.45 6.07
C HIS A 152 -16.46 14.31 6.07
N ALA A 153 -16.03 13.06 5.84
CA ALA A 153 -16.94 11.92 5.81
C ALA A 153 -17.70 11.73 7.13
N GLY A 154 -17.02 11.87 8.27
CA GLY A 154 -17.63 11.73 9.59
C GLY A 154 -18.74 12.76 9.85
N GLU A 155 -18.48 14.03 9.52
CA GLU A 155 -19.46 15.12 9.64
C GLU A 155 -20.69 14.88 8.76
N ARG A 156 -20.47 14.47 7.51
CA ARG A 156 -21.57 14.15 6.57
C ARG A 156 -22.40 12.98 7.05
N ILE A 157 -21.77 11.91 7.56
CA ILE A 157 -22.47 10.76 8.14
C ILE A 157 -23.28 11.17 9.38
N ALA A 158 -22.68 11.94 10.29
CA ALA A 158 -23.36 12.42 11.48
C ALA A 158 -24.60 13.27 11.15
N ALA A 159 -24.49 14.17 10.16
CA ALA A 159 -25.62 14.98 9.68
C ALA A 159 -26.78 14.12 9.16
N VAL A 160 -26.47 13.07 8.37
CA VAL A 160 -27.48 12.12 7.88
C VAL A 160 -28.15 11.38 9.03
N LEU A 161 -27.38 10.92 10.03
CA LEU A 161 -27.93 10.21 11.18
C LEU A 161 -28.83 11.10 12.04
N VAL A 162 -28.40 12.34 12.33
CA VAL A 162 -29.21 13.32 13.08
C VAL A 162 -30.52 13.59 12.37
N SER A 163 -30.47 13.82 11.05
CA SER A 163 -31.67 14.04 10.23
C SER A 163 -32.60 12.82 10.21
N HIS A 164 -32.05 11.61 10.06
CA HIS A 164 -32.84 10.37 10.01
C HIS A 164 -33.54 10.05 11.34
N LEU A 165 -32.88 10.34 12.47
CA LEU A 165 -33.40 10.08 13.81
C LEU A 165 -34.31 11.19 14.35
N GLY A 166 -34.45 12.32 13.62
CA GLY A 166 -35.24 13.46 14.08
C GLY A 166 -34.65 14.17 15.30
N LEU A 167 -33.33 14.04 15.52
CA LEU A 167 -32.64 14.71 16.62
C LEU A 167 -32.47 16.20 16.30
N PRO A 168 -32.54 17.09 17.30
CA PRO A 168 -32.22 18.49 17.08
C PRO A 168 -30.75 18.62 16.64
N PRO A 169 -30.42 19.56 15.74
CA PRO A 169 -29.03 19.81 15.37
C PRO A 169 -28.23 20.19 16.62
N GLN A 170 -27.06 19.57 16.82
CA GLN A 170 -26.17 19.99 17.89
C GLN A 170 -25.66 21.40 17.60
N ALA A 171 -25.84 22.32 18.55
CA ALA A 171 -25.25 23.65 18.46
C ALA A 171 -23.73 23.51 18.57
N SER A 172 -23.03 23.99 17.54
CA SER A 172 -21.57 24.17 17.51
C SER A 172 -21.10 25.20 18.54
#